data_AF-A0A371Q590-F1
#
_entry.id   AF-A0A371Q590-F1
#
_cell.length_a   1.000
_cell.length_b   1.000
_cell.length_c   1.000
_cell.angle_alpha   90.00
_cell.angle_beta   90.00
_cell.angle_gamma   90.00
#
_symmetry.space_group_name_H-M   'P 1'
#
loop_
_entity.id
_entity.type
_entity.pdbx_description
1 polymer ?
#
loop_
_entity_poly.entity_id
_entity_poly.type
_entity_poly.pdbx_seq_one_letter_code
_entity_poly.pdbx_strand_id
1 'polypeptide(L)'
;MTTASGNHPHPANPRHHDPPPVARLTIAPHTDTVRRIDGVWWPHSADLLTELPELLTALPFDWPRITHATVNGATWPALPAHILVAGHVVRLRRTTGRPGPDTLCLVSPGNGRWDLLIIPPDTPEPEAVRMMAEMARTGELTPA
;
A
#
# COMPACT_ATOMS: atom_id res chain seq x y z
N MET A 1 27.29 -15.53 -56.61
CA MET A 1 26.10 -16.34 -56.30
C MET A 1 25.91 -16.31 -54.80
N THR A 2 24.77 -15.79 -54.37
CA THR A 2 24.45 -15.35 -53.01
C THR A 2 24.16 -16.51 -52.07
N THR A 3 24.78 -16.48 -50.88
CA THR A 3 24.41 -17.27 -49.71
C THR A 3 23.09 -16.75 -49.13
N ALA A 4 22.05 -17.58 -49.13
CA ALA A 4 20.80 -17.30 -48.41
C ALA A 4 20.80 -18.08 -47.10
N SER A 5 20.97 -17.38 -45.99
CA SER A 5 20.90 -17.92 -44.63
C SER A 5 19.78 -17.19 -43.89
N GLY A 6 18.88 -17.96 -43.29
CA GLY A 6 18.12 -17.56 -42.11
C GLY A 6 16.75 -16.92 -42.34
N ASN A 7 15.69 -17.67 -42.01
CA ASN A 7 14.53 -17.06 -41.34
C ASN A 7 14.06 -18.00 -40.23
N HIS A 8 14.64 -17.85 -39.05
CA HIS A 8 14.12 -18.46 -37.83
C HIS A 8 13.17 -17.42 -37.20
N PRO A 9 11.90 -17.73 -36.92
CA PRO A 9 11.03 -16.81 -36.20
C PRO A 9 11.55 -16.65 -34.76
N HIS A 10 11.81 -15.40 -34.39
CA HIS A 10 12.16 -14.99 -33.03
C HIS A 10 10.97 -15.31 -32.10
N PRO A 11 11.15 -16.05 -30.99
CA PRO A 11 10.07 -16.27 -30.05
C PRO A 11 9.65 -14.91 -29.46
N ALA A 12 8.34 -14.68 -29.39
CA ALA A 12 7.77 -13.46 -28.83
C ALA A 12 8.38 -13.19 -27.45
N ASN A 13 8.94 -11.99 -27.28
CA ASN A 13 9.45 -11.48 -26.03
C ASN A 13 8.41 -11.79 -24.93
N PRO A 14 8.73 -12.56 -23.87
CA PRO A 14 7.84 -12.67 -22.74
C PRO A 14 7.60 -11.23 -22.31
N ARG A 15 6.33 -10.80 -22.27
CA ARG A 15 5.97 -9.49 -21.74
C ARG A 15 6.65 -9.45 -20.38
N HIS A 16 7.68 -8.62 -20.22
CA HIS A 16 8.16 -8.28 -18.89
C HIS A 16 6.91 -7.84 -18.17
N HIS A 17 6.45 -8.69 -17.25
CA HIS A 17 5.51 -8.26 -16.26
C HIS A 17 6.31 -7.16 -15.57
N ASP A 18 5.99 -5.91 -15.87
CA ASP A 18 6.48 -4.80 -15.08
C ASP A 18 6.24 -5.26 -13.63
N PRO A 19 7.29 -5.35 -12.78
CA PRO A 19 7.05 -5.70 -11.39
C PRO A 19 5.88 -4.83 -10.93
N PRO A 20 4.84 -5.41 -10.32
CA PRO A 20 3.75 -4.59 -9.81
C PRO A 20 4.41 -3.46 -9.00
N PRO A 21 3.96 -2.21 -9.17
CA PRO A 21 4.51 -1.10 -8.42
C PRO A 21 4.68 -1.53 -6.97
N VAL A 22 5.88 -1.29 -6.43
CA VAL A 22 6.16 -1.74 -5.06
C VAL A 22 5.45 -0.74 -4.17
N ALA A 23 4.48 -1.20 -3.38
CA ALA A 23 3.77 -0.30 -2.48
C ALA A 23 4.76 0.45 -1.62
N ARG A 24 4.65 1.78 -1.60
CA ARG A 24 5.54 2.65 -0.81
C ARG A 24 5.09 2.60 0.64
N LEU A 25 5.43 1.52 1.30
CA LEU A 25 5.09 1.21 2.68
C LEU A 25 6.34 1.29 3.54
N THR A 26 6.22 1.94 4.69
CA THR A 26 7.24 1.89 5.74
C THR A 26 6.56 1.52 7.04
N ILE A 27 6.99 0.41 7.61
CA ILE A 27 6.50 -0.08 8.89
C ILE A 27 7.39 0.48 10.00
N ALA A 28 6.77 0.93 11.09
CA ALA A 28 7.50 1.33 12.28
C ALA A 28 8.32 0.14 12.80
N PRO A 29 9.55 0.35 13.28
CA PRO A 29 10.28 -0.72 13.95
C PRO A 29 9.47 -1.26 15.13
N HIS A 30 9.50 -2.58 15.33
CA HIS A 30 8.81 -3.21 16.45
C HIS A 30 9.37 -2.68 17.76
N THR A 31 8.54 -2.02 18.56
CA THR A 31 8.90 -1.51 19.88
C THR A 31 7.85 -1.93 20.90
N ASP A 32 8.27 -2.19 22.13
CA ASP A 32 7.40 -2.60 23.25
C ASP A 32 6.35 -1.53 23.66
N THR A 33 6.46 -0.31 23.12
CA THR A 33 5.52 0.77 23.37
C THR A 33 4.26 0.62 22.53
N VAL A 34 3.08 0.75 23.16
CA VAL A 34 1.78 0.85 22.49
C VAL A 34 1.78 2.09 21.59
N ARG A 35 1.87 1.89 20.27
CA ARG A 35 1.81 2.97 19.27
C ARG A 35 0.40 3.05 18.70
N ARG A 36 0.00 4.28 18.36
CA ARG A 36 -1.29 4.55 17.72
C ARG A 36 -1.21 4.42 16.19
N ILE A 37 -0.01 4.45 15.64
CA ILE A 37 0.29 4.34 14.21
C ILE A 37 1.45 3.35 14.09
N ASP A 38 1.23 2.29 13.33
CA ASP A 38 2.16 1.17 13.15
C ASP A 38 3.01 1.31 11.88
N GLY A 39 2.71 2.30 11.04
CA GLY A 39 3.48 2.58 9.84
C GLY A 39 2.91 3.74 9.04
N VAL A 40 3.55 3.98 7.90
CA VAL A 40 3.14 5.00 6.93
C VAL A 40 3.10 4.38 5.55
N TRP A 41 2.10 4.79 4.79
CA TRP A 41 1.85 4.33 3.44
C TRP A 41 1.65 5.53 2.53
N TRP A 42 2.40 5.54 1.42
CA TRP A 42 2.28 6.55 0.40
C TRP A 42 1.71 5.93 -0.89
N PRO A 43 0.40 6.02 -1.13
CA PRO A 43 -0.20 5.53 -2.37
C PRO A 43 0.36 6.27 -3.59
N HIS A 44 0.42 5.58 -4.73
CA HIS A 44 0.79 6.21 -6.00
C HIS A 44 -0.36 7.06 -6.58
N SER A 45 -1.60 6.76 -6.19
CA SER A 45 -2.82 7.40 -6.70
C SER A 45 -3.93 7.47 -5.64
N ALA A 46 -4.95 8.29 -5.90
CA ALA A 46 -6.15 8.35 -5.05
C ALA A 46 -7.12 7.18 -5.28
N ASP A 47 -6.75 6.17 -6.08
CA ASP A 47 -7.58 4.99 -6.35
C ASP A 47 -7.26 3.83 -5.40
N LEU A 48 -8.00 3.77 -4.29
CA LEU A 48 -7.82 2.72 -3.29
C LEU A 48 -7.98 1.29 -3.86
N LEU A 49 -8.76 1.10 -4.93
CA LEU A 49 -9.01 -0.25 -5.46
C LEU A 49 -7.81 -0.85 -6.17
N THR A 50 -6.98 0.02 -6.75
CA THR A 50 -5.71 -0.37 -7.38
C THR A 50 -4.60 -0.46 -6.33
N GLU A 51 -4.62 0.47 -5.38
CA GLU A 51 -3.58 0.66 -4.38
C GLU A 51 -3.65 -0.36 -3.23
N LEU A 52 -4.85 -0.78 -2.81
CA LEU A 52 -5.02 -1.72 -1.70
C LEU A 52 -4.48 -3.13 -2.03
N PRO A 53 -4.75 -3.73 -3.20
CA PRO A 53 -4.12 -4.99 -3.58
C PRO A 53 -2.59 -4.92 -3.54
N GLU A 54 -2.01 -3.84 -4.06
CA GLU A 54 -0.57 -3.60 -4.06
C GLU A 54 -0.02 -3.51 -2.63
N LEU A 55 -0.64 -2.67 -1.80
CA LEU A 55 -0.30 -2.56 -0.38
C LEU A 55 -0.36 -3.92 0.32
N LEU A 56 -1.44 -4.67 0.12
CA LEU A 56 -1.63 -5.96 0.78
C LEU A 56 -0.60 -7.01 0.32
N THR A 57 -0.09 -6.89 -0.91
CA THR A 57 1.00 -7.75 -1.42
C THR A 57 2.38 -7.35 -0.90
N ALA A 58 2.58 -6.07 -0.58
CA ALA A 58 3.83 -5.55 -0.02
C ALA A 58 3.93 -5.71 1.50
N LEU A 59 2.85 -6.12 2.16
CA LEU A 59 2.87 -6.40 3.59
C LEU A 59 3.82 -7.58 3.91
N PRO A 60 4.47 -7.56 5.09
CA PRO A 60 5.34 -8.66 5.52
C PRO A 60 4.59 -10.01 5.52
N PHE A 61 5.30 -11.08 5.20
CA PHE A 61 4.76 -12.45 5.15
C PHE A 61 4.08 -12.88 6.46
N ASP A 62 4.50 -12.29 7.58
CA ASP A 62 3.96 -12.57 8.91
C ASP A 62 2.53 -12.02 9.13
N TRP A 63 1.94 -11.34 8.15
CA TRP A 63 0.55 -10.88 8.23
C TRP A 63 -0.43 -11.85 7.58
N PRO A 64 -1.18 -12.61 8.40
CA PRO A 64 -2.24 -13.43 7.86
C PRO A 64 -3.41 -12.54 7.43
N ARG A 65 -3.86 -12.76 6.21
CA ARG A 65 -5.20 -12.43 5.66
C ARG A 65 -5.90 -11.24 6.34
N ILE A 66 -5.76 -10.06 5.73
CA ILE A 66 -6.58 -8.91 6.10
C ILE A 66 -8.05 -9.19 5.77
N THR A 67 -8.95 -8.87 6.68
CA THR A 67 -10.40 -9.05 6.46
C THR A 67 -11.15 -7.74 6.39
N HIS A 68 -10.63 -6.69 7.02
CA HIS A 68 -11.23 -5.35 6.99
C HIS A 68 -10.14 -4.31 6.73
N ALA A 69 -10.45 -3.36 5.86
CA ALA A 69 -9.65 -2.19 5.58
C ALA A 69 -10.55 -0.96 5.75
N THR A 70 -10.21 -0.10 6.71
CA THR A 70 -10.97 1.11 7.01
C THR A 70 -10.11 2.32 6.71
N VAL A 71 -10.46 3.07 5.68
CA VAL A 71 -9.81 4.36 5.38
C VAL A 71 -10.51 5.49 6.11
N ASN A 72 -9.73 6.38 6.70
CA ASN A 72 -10.16 7.67 7.20
C ASN A 72 -9.61 8.73 6.25
N GLY A 73 -10.47 9.58 5.70
CA GLY A 73 -10.06 10.66 4.81
C GLY A 73 -11.16 11.20 3.90
N ALA A 74 -11.05 12.49 3.57
CA ALA A 74 -12.04 13.21 2.77
C ALA A 74 -11.91 12.95 1.25
N THR A 75 -10.74 12.47 0.80
CA THR A 75 -10.30 12.44 -0.60
C THR A 75 -10.55 11.12 -1.32
N TRP A 76 -10.92 10.05 -0.62
CA TRP A 76 -11.19 8.75 -1.28
C TRP A 76 -12.50 8.78 -2.09
N PRO A 77 -12.51 8.31 -3.35
CA PRO A 77 -13.73 8.16 -4.13
C PRO A 77 -14.66 7.11 -3.52
N ALA A 78 -15.86 6.95 -4.09
CA ALA A 78 -16.82 5.97 -3.60
C ALA A 78 -16.20 4.55 -3.62
N LEU A 79 -16.13 3.92 -2.45
CA LEU A 79 -15.56 2.59 -2.30
C LEU A 79 -16.67 1.53 -2.37
N PRO A 80 -16.47 0.42 -3.11
CA PRO A 80 -17.31 -0.75 -2.98
C PRO A 80 -17.21 -1.29 -1.56
N ALA A 81 -18.26 -1.96 -1.07
CA ALA A 81 -18.25 -2.51 0.29
C ALA A 81 -17.17 -3.59 0.48
N HIS A 82 -16.82 -4.33 -0.57
CA HIS A 82 -15.86 -5.43 -0.54
C HIS A 82 -14.98 -5.44 -1.80
N ILE A 83 -13.74 -5.92 -1.66
CA ILE A 83 -12.81 -6.18 -2.77
C ILE A 83 -12.17 -7.56 -2.60
N LEU A 84 -11.91 -8.26 -3.70
CA LEU A 84 -11.14 -9.51 -3.70
C LEU A 84 -9.66 -9.19 -3.89
N VAL A 85 -8.83 -9.49 -2.90
CA VAL A 85 -7.37 -9.32 -2.96
C VAL A 85 -6.72 -10.65 -2.62
N ALA A 86 -5.71 -11.08 -3.39
CA ALA A 86 -4.94 -12.31 -3.13
C ALA A 86 -5.82 -13.52 -2.71
N GLY A 87 -6.94 -13.74 -3.41
CA GLY A 87 -7.87 -14.84 -3.15
C GLY A 87 -8.71 -14.71 -1.87
N HIS A 88 -8.85 -13.51 -1.29
CA HIS A 88 -9.67 -13.27 -0.11
C HIS A 88 -10.46 -11.97 -0.16
N VAL A 89 -11.64 -11.97 0.47
CA VAL A 89 -12.53 -10.82 0.48
C VAL A 89 -12.13 -9.89 1.62
N VAL A 90 -11.74 -8.66 1.28
CA VAL A 90 -11.46 -7.58 2.22
C VAL A 90 -12.67 -6.66 2.23
N ARG A 91 -13.22 -6.43 3.43
CA ARG A 91 -14.30 -5.46 3.63
C ARG A 91 -13.73 -4.07 3.70
N LEU A 92 -14.18 -3.20 2.81
CA LEU A 92 -13.79 -1.81 2.77
C LEU A 92 -14.79 -0.97 3.56
N ARG A 93 -14.26 -0.13 4.44
CA ARG A 93 -15.02 0.89 5.15
C ARG A 93 -14.35 2.23 4.95
N ARG A 94 -15.17 3.26 4.84
CA ARG A 94 -14.72 4.64 4.89
C ARG A 94 -15.26 5.29 6.15
N THR A 95 -14.39 6.00 6.85
CA THR A 95 -14.77 6.92 7.93
C THR A 95 -14.73 8.33 7.35
N THR A 96 -15.88 8.99 7.29
CA THR A 96 -16.02 10.38 6.84
C THR A 96 -16.23 11.31 8.03
N GLY A 97 -15.66 12.52 7.97
CA GLY A 97 -15.91 13.56 8.98
C GLY A 97 -15.16 13.38 10.30
N ARG A 98 -14.16 12.50 10.36
CA ARG A 98 -13.26 12.41 11.51
C ARG A 98 -12.15 13.46 11.35
N PRO A 99 -12.01 14.43 12.26
CA PRO A 99 -10.89 15.36 12.23
C PRO A 99 -9.58 14.60 12.51
N GLY A 100 -8.55 14.87 11.70
CA GLY A 100 -7.24 14.22 11.80
C GLY A 100 -6.64 13.89 10.44
N PRO A 101 -5.43 13.32 10.42
CA PRO A 101 -4.78 12.91 9.19
C PRO A 101 -5.49 11.72 8.53
N ASP A 102 -5.21 11.54 7.25
CA ASP A 102 -5.67 10.37 6.51
C ASP A 102 -4.97 9.12 7.05
N THR A 103 -5.76 8.10 7.41
CA THR A 103 -5.24 6.87 8.03
C THR A 103 -5.93 5.65 7.45
N LEU A 104 -5.20 4.56 7.24
CA LEU A 104 -5.72 3.26 6.82
C LEU A 104 -5.57 2.27 7.96
N CYS A 105 -6.70 1.80 8.49
CA CYS A 105 -6.79 0.78 9.50
C CYS A 105 -7.02 -0.59 8.86
N LEU A 106 -6.07 -1.51 9.00
CA LEU A 106 -6.17 -2.89 8.52
C LEU A 106 -6.42 -3.81 9.72
N VAL A 107 -7.38 -4.72 9.60
CA VAL A 107 -7.72 -5.68 10.66
C VAL A 107 -7.55 -7.10 10.16
N SER A 108 -6.72 -7.85 10.87
CA SER A 108 -6.51 -9.28 10.69
C SER A 108 -7.10 -10.04 11.88
N PRO A 109 -7.98 -11.03 11.65
CA PRO A 109 -8.47 -11.90 12.71
C PRO A 109 -7.32 -12.64 13.37
N GLY A 110 -7.21 -12.53 14.70
CA GLY A 110 -6.17 -13.20 15.49
C GLY A 110 -4.83 -12.45 15.59
N ASN A 111 -4.60 -11.40 14.81
CA ASN A 111 -3.35 -10.63 14.82
C ASN A 111 -3.55 -9.15 15.18
N GLY A 112 -4.81 -8.71 15.21
CA GLY A 112 -5.18 -7.39 15.72
C GLY A 112 -5.43 -6.37 14.62
N ARG A 113 -5.21 -5.11 14.98
CA ARG A 113 -5.43 -3.93 14.14
C ARG A 113 -4.10 -3.26 13.89
N TRP A 114 -3.93 -2.80 12.65
CA TRP A 114 -2.79 -2.00 12.22
C TRP A 114 -3.30 -0.66 11.69
N ASP A 115 -2.77 0.43 12.22
CA ASP A 115 -3.08 1.78 11.78
C ASP A 115 -1.91 2.36 10.99
N LEU A 116 -2.11 2.57 9.70
CA LEU A 116 -1.14 3.20 8.82
C LEU A 116 -1.52 4.66 8.60
N LEU A 117 -0.56 5.58 8.69
CA LEU A 117 -0.75 6.94 8.19
C LEU A 117 -0.72 6.91 6.66
N ILE A 118 -1.62 7.63 6.01
CA ILE A 118 -1.62 7.81 4.56
C ILE A 118 -0.96 9.16 4.25
N ILE A 119 0.11 9.14 3.46
CA ILE A 119 0.67 10.36 2.86
C ILE A 119 -0.13 10.62 1.58
N PRO A 120 -0.75 11.80 1.38
CA PRO A 120 -1.45 12.10 0.13
C PRO A 120 -0.55 11.90 -1.09
N PRO A 121 -1.09 11.38 -2.21
CA PRO A 121 -0.30 11.22 -3.45
C PRO A 121 0.19 12.57 -4.00
N ASP A 122 -0.52 13.66 -3.70
CA ASP A 122 -0.14 15.04 -4.08
C ASP A 122 1.02 15.61 -3.23
N THR A 123 1.45 14.93 -2.16
CA THR A 123 2.58 15.36 -1.34
C THR A 123 3.88 15.32 -2.15
N PRO A 124 4.71 16.38 -2.12
CA PRO A 124 5.99 16.40 -2.82
C PRO A 124 6.86 15.20 -2.42
N GLU A 125 7.44 14.51 -3.41
CA GLU A 125 8.28 13.34 -3.18
C GLU A 125 9.37 13.54 -2.09
N PRO A 126 10.11 14.67 -2.05
CA PRO A 126 11.13 14.88 -1.02
C PRO A 126 10.55 14.92 0.40
N GLU A 127 9.31 15.38 0.57
CA GLU A 127 8.62 15.45 1.84
C GLU A 127 8.06 14.09 2.24
N ALA A 128 7.42 13.39 1.31
CA ALA A 128 6.93 12.03 1.53
C ALA A 128 8.06 11.07 1.93
N VAL A 129 9.19 11.12 1.22
CA VAL A 129 10.38 10.31 1.53
C VAL A 129 10.95 10.66 2.91
N ARG A 130 10.94 11.94 3.32
CA ARG A 130 11.37 12.34 4.67
C ARG A 130 10.46 11.76 5.75
N MET A 131 9.15 11.85 5.57
CA MET A 131 8.16 11.27 6.51
C MET A 131 8.32 9.75 6.61
N MET A 132 8.49 9.06 5.48
CA MET A 132 8.77 7.62 5.46
C MET A 132 10.09 7.30 6.19
N ALA A 133 11.17 8.01 5.90
CA ALA A 133 12.46 7.80 6.56
C ALA A 133 12.43 8.11 8.07
N GLU A 134 11.57 9.03 8.51
CA GLU A 134 11.36 9.33 9.93
C GLU A 134 10.60 8.20 10.64
N MET A 135 9.52 7.71 10.02
CA MET A 135 8.77 6.55 10.51
C MET A 135 9.67 5.31 10.62
N ALA A 136 10.52 5.04 9.62
CA ALA A 136 11.48 3.94 9.67
C ALA A 136 12.48 4.06 10.84
N ARG A 137 12.90 5.28 11.19
CA ARG A 137 13.91 5.54 12.22
C ARG A 137 13.34 5.58 13.63
N THR A 138 12.18 6.19 13.81
CA THR A 138 11.66 6.57 15.13
C THR A 138 10.33 5.91 15.47
N GLY A 139 9.62 5.38 14.47
CA GLY A 139 8.24 4.96 14.62
C GLY A 139 7.28 6.12 14.96
N GLU A 140 7.69 7.36 14.71
CA GLU A 140 6.92 8.57 14.94
C GLU A 140 6.89 9.42 13.67
N LEU A 141 5.81 10.18 13.53
CA LEU A 141 5.67 11.20 12.50
C LEU A 141 5.56 12.52 13.23
N THR A 142 6.58 13.37 13.12
CA THR A 142 6.47 14.75 13.56
C THR A 142 5.72 15.52 12.48
N PRO A 143 4.48 15.99 12.70
CA PRO A 143 3.88 16.94 11.77
C PRO A 143 4.71 18.23 11.81
N ALA A 144 5.15 18.70 10.62
CA ALA A 144 5.86 19.96 10.47
C ALA A 144 4.99 21.17 10.81
#